data_AF-A0A067G8X4-F1
#
_entry.id   AF-A0A067G8X4-F1
#
_cell.length_a   1.000
_cell.length_b   1.000
_cell.length_c   1.000
_cell.angle_alpha   90.00
_cell.angle_beta   90.00
_cell.angle_gamma   90.00
#
_symmetry.space_group_name_H-M   'P 1'
#
loop_
_entity.id
_entity.type
_entity.pdbx_description
1 polymer ?
#
loop_
_entity_poly.entity_id
_entity_poly.type
_entity_poly.pdbx_seq_one_letter_code
_entity_poly.pdbx_strand_id
1 'polypeptide(L)'
;MAEDTGDGSTAEMDDYETLMSTTDAELLKTAWRNEKAAPEILQFQAPLVKRAKEQIQLMEETVEEYEESGMDPLTVSLYQMDLDRAHFLLRSYLRVRLQKLEKYMFYIWKNESLWSRLSDPEKMFVQRCIDDMEKHLEETVLSKLPDNYQSVRRQSVISEEDDMVPEPQLDTFIACKARNRFVSLRLADSERPLEMERHDVSFVLYKVIEDKIGADIDLV
;
A
#
# COMPACT_ATOMS: atom_id res chain seq x y z
N MET A 1 20.49 -15.09 49.86
CA MET A 1 20.02 -15.42 48.50
C MET A 1 18.96 -14.39 48.19
N ALA A 2 19.27 -13.45 47.31
CA ALA A 2 18.31 -12.49 46.79
C ALA A 2 17.94 -13.00 45.40
N GLU A 3 16.70 -13.42 45.22
CA GLU A 3 16.15 -13.75 43.91
C GLU A 3 15.49 -12.50 43.34
N ASP A 4 16.02 -12.15 42.18
CA ASP A 4 15.68 -11.03 41.32
C ASP A 4 14.27 -11.18 40.76
N THR A 5 13.43 -10.17 40.96
CA THR A 5 12.07 -10.09 40.43
C THR A 5 11.96 -8.76 39.71
N GLY A 6 12.07 -8.76 38.38
CA GLY A 6 11.89 -7.53 37.61
C GLY A 6 12.36 -7.59 36.16
N ASP A 7 11.68 -8.37 35.30
CA ASP A 7 11.84 -8.21 33.84
C ASP A 7 10.54 -8.39 33.02
N GLY A 8 9.38 -8.53 33.70
CA GLY A 8 8.09 -8.76 33.03
C GLY A 8 7.31 -7.49 32.66
N SER A 9 7.61 -6.33 33.27
CA SER A 9 6.71 -5.16 33.22
C SER A 9 7.07 -4.12 32.16
N THR A 10 8.33 -4.05 31.74
CA THR A 10 8.84 -3.02 30.81
C THR A 10 8.32 -3.24 29.40
N ALA A 11 8.30 -4.48 28.95
CA ALA A 11 7.93 -4.81 27.58
C ALA A 11 6.41 -4.68 27.35
N GLU A 12 5.56 -5.12 28.30
CA GLU A 12 4.09 -4.96 28.20
C GLU A 12 3.64 -3.50 28.25
N MET A 13 4.35 -2.64 29.00
CA MET A 13 4.16 -1.19 28.96
C MET A 13 4.48 -0.60 27.59
N ASP A 14 5.54 -1.08 26.94
CA ASP A 14 6.04 -0.58 25.66
C ASP A 14 5.06 -0.84 24.48
N ASP A 15 4.41 -2.01 24.47
CA ASP A 15 3.36 -2.34 23.48
C ASP A 15 2.08 -1.54 23.71
N TYR A 16 1.69 -1.32 24.98
CA TYR A 16 0.52 -0.52 25.33
C TYR A 16 0.73 0.96 25.03
N GLU A 17 1.93 1.50 25.28
CA GLU A 17 2.33 2.88 24.99
C GLU A 17 2.45 3.14 23.49
N THR A 18 2.96 2.17 22.71
CA THR A 18 2.97 2.23 21.24
C THR A 18 1.55 2.24 20.67
N LEU A 19 0.65 1.38 21.16
CA LEU A 19 -0.76 1.33 20.73
C LEU A 19 -1.55 2.60 21.10
N MET A 20 -1.18 3.25 22.21
CA MET A 20 -1.79 4.49 22.69
C MET A 20 -1.26 5.75 21.98
N SER A 21 -0.19 5.65 21.19
CA SER A 21 0.51 6.79 20.57
C SER A 21 0.63 6.77 19.05
N THR A 22 0.21 5.71 18.35
CA THR A 22 0.30 5.69 16.88
C THR A 22 -0.61 6.77 16.25
N THR A 23 0.02 7.80 15.70
CA THR A 23 -0.70 8.87 15.01
C THR A 23 -1.20 8.39 13.65
N ASP A 24 -2.27 9.00 13.12
CA ASP A 24 -2.74 8.72 11.76
C ASP A 24 -1.64 8.96 10.70
N ALA A 25 -0.69 9.86 10.97
CA ALA A 25 0.47 10.09 10.12
C ALA A 25 1.41 8.86 10.06
N GLU A 26 1.66 8.20 11.19
CA GLU A 26 2.48 6.98 11.24
C GLU A 26 1.80 5.78 10.60
N LEU A 27 0.49 5.65 10.79
CA LEU A 27 -0.33 4.65 10.12
C LEU A 27 -0.29 4.86 8.60
N LEU A 28 -0.44 6.11 8.13
CA LEU A 28 -0.38 6.44 6.71
C LEU A 28 1.01 6.20 6.12
N LYS A 29 2.07 6.51 6.88
CA LYS A 29 3.46 6.23 6.47
C LYS A 29 3.71 4.73 6.33
N THR A 30 3.12 3.93 7.19
CA THR A 30 3.22 2.46 7.14
C THR A 30 2.45 1.89 5.97
N ALA A 31 1.19 2.31 5.78
CA ALA A 31 0.39 1.94 4.61
C ALA A 31 1.09 2.33 3.29
N TRP A 32 1.71 3.52 3.25
CA TRP A 32 2.48 3.98 2.10
C TRP A 32 3.70 3.11 1.80
N ARG A 33 4.50 2.75 2.80
CA ARG A 33 5.65 1.84 2.61
C ARG A 33 5.21 0.46 2.14
N ASN A 34 4.20 -0.10 2.80
CA ASN A 34 3.64 -1.42 2.45
C ASN A 34 3.15 -1.41 1.01
N GLU A 35 2.39 -0.39 0.62
CA GLU A 35 1.95 -0.24 -0.76
C GLU A 35 3.12 -0.07 -1.73
N LYS A 36 4.14 0.72 -1.39
CA LYS A 36 5.28 0.94 -2.29
C LYS A 36 6.12 -0.31 -2.53
N ALA A 37 6.29 -1.15 -1.50
CA ALA A 37 7.13 -2.35 -1.56
C ALA A 37 6.39 -3.59 -2.09
N ALA A 38 5.06 -3.65 -1.96
CA ALA A 38 4.27 -4.79 -2.43
C ALA A 38 4.22 -4.86 -3.98
N PRO A 39 4.36 -6.04 -4.60
CA PRO A 39 4.27 -6.22 -6.06
C PRO A 39 2.84 -6.12 -6.59
N GLU A 40 1.84 -6.42 -5.76
CA GLU A 40 0.40 -6.35 -6.07
C GLU A 40 -0.30 -5.20 -5.32
N ILE A 41 -1.58 -4.96 -5.62
CA ILE A 41 -2.40 -3.93 -4.96
C ILE A 41 -2.87 -4.41 -3.57
N LEU A 42 -2.60 -3.60 -2.53
CA LEU A 42 -3.05 -3.90 -1.17
C LEU A 42 -4.46 -3.35 -0.89
N GLN A 43 -5.04 -3.70 0.26
CA GLN A 43 -6.33 -3.19 0.72
C GLN A 43 -6.31 -1.66 0.85
N PHE A 44 -7.26 -0.97 0.21
CA PHE A 44 -7.42 0.47 0.36
C PHE A 44 -7.83 0.83 1.79
N GLN A 45 -7.05 1.72 2.41
CA GLN A 45 -7.25 2.16 3.80
C GLN A 45 -8.26 3.32 3.86
N ALA A 46 -9.50 3.10 3.41
CA ALA A 46 -10.56 4.12 3.34
C ALA A 46 -10.73 4.96 4.62
N PRO A 47 -10.85 4.37 5.84
CA PRO A 47 -11.06 5.17 7.04
C PRO A 47 -9.86 6.06 7.36
N LEU A 48 -8.64 5.54 7.19
CA LEU A 48 -7.40 6.28 7.43
C LEU A 48 -7.22 7.42 6.43
N VAL A 49 -7.46 7.17 5.14
CA VAL A 49 -7.40 8.21 4.10
C VAL A 49 -8.43 9.30 4.36
N LYS A 50 -9.64 8.94 4.78
CA LYS A 50 -10.68 9.91 5.12
C LYS A 50 -10.23 10.81 6.28
N ARG A 51 -9.79 10.23 7.40
CA ARG A 51 -9.31 11.00 8.56
C ARG A 51 -8.10 11.87 8.19
N ALA A 52 -7.15 11.35 7.44
CA ALA A 52 -5.99 12.11 6.99
C ALA A 52 -6.39 13.34 6.15
N LYS A 53 -7.38 13.20 5.25
CA LYS A 53 -7.92 14.33 4.48
C LYS A 53 -8.57 15.38 5.37
N GLU A 54 -9.41 14.95 6.31
CA GLU A 54 -10.09 15.85 7.26
C GLU A 54 -9.08 16.60 8.14
N GLN A 55 -8.03 15.93 8.61
CA GLN A 55 -6.96 16.57 9.39
C GLN A 55 -6.11 17.54 8.57
N ILE A 56 -5.80 17.21 7.31
CA ILE A 56 -5.11 18.13 6.40
C ILE A 56 -5.96 19.39 6.18
N GLN A 57 -7.26 19.23 5.92
CA GLN A 57 -8.17 20.35 5.73
C GLN A 57 -8.26 21.26 6.96
N LEU A 58 -8.37 20.70 8.16
CA LEU A 58 -8.36 21.48 9.39
C LEU A 58 -7.05 22.26 9.58
N MET A 59 -5.93 21.64 9.22
CA MET A 59 -4.62 22.29 9.32
C MET A 59 -4.44 23.39 8.27
N GLU A 60 -5.02 23.25 7.08
CA GLU A 60 -5.12 24.31 6.06
C GLU A 60 -5.85 25.53 6.65
N GLU A 61 -7.05 25.32 7.19
CA GLU A 61 -7.86 26.39 7.82
C GLU A 61 -7.11 27.06 8.99
N THR A 62 -6.38 26.29 9.79
CA THR A 62 -5.59 26.82 10.92
C THR A 62 -4.42 27.69 10.45
N VAL A 63 -3.74 27.29 9.38
CA VAL A 63 -2.63 28.07 8.80
C VAL A 63 -3.16 29.41 8.24
N GLU A 64 -4.29 29.37 7.54
CA GLU A 64 -4.95 30.59 7.03
C GLU A 64 -5.30 31.56 8.18
N GLU A 65 -5.86 31.05 9.29
CA GLU A 65 -6.16 31.88 10.47
C GLU A 65 -4.89 32.47 11.13
N TYR A 66 -3.79 31.71 11.18
CA TYR A 66 -2.52 32.20 11.73
C TYR A 66 -1.89 33.29 10.86
N GLU A 67 -2.05 33.20 9.54
CA GLU A 67 -1.66 34.25 8.61
C GLU A 67 -2.48 35.54 8.81
N GLU A 68 -3.80 35.41 8.97
CA GLU A 68 -4.70 36.56 9.14
C GLU A 68 -4.56 37.24 10.52
N SER A 69 -4.32 36.47 11.57
CA SER A 69 -4.19 36.98 12.95
C SER A 69 -2.85 37.67 13.23
N GLY A 70 -1.90 37.65 12.28
CA GLY A 70 -0.58 38.25 12.45
C GLY A 70 0.30 37.49 13.42
N MET A 71 0.16 36.15 13.49
CA MET A 71 1.02 35.28 14.27
C MET A 71 2.49 35.39 13.80
N ASP A 72 3.43 35.01 14.67
CA ASP A 72 4.86 35.00 14.34
C ASP A 72 5.14 34.22 13.03
N PRO A 73 5.81 34.85 12.03
CA PRO A 73 6.03 34.23 10.72
C PRO A 73 6.77 32.88 10.77
N LEU A 74 7.64 32.65 11.76
CA LEU A 74 8.34 31.37 11.89
C LEU A 74 7.38 30.25 12.30
N THR A 75 6.38 30.57 13.12
CA THR A 75 5.36 29.62 13.54
C THR A 75 4.49 29.22 12.35
N VAL A 76 3.98 30.20 11.59
CA VAL A 76 3.21 29.95 10.36
C VAL A 76 4.01 29.07 9.38
N SER A 77 5.29 29.41 9.16
CA SER A 77 6.16 28.65 8.27
C SER A 77 6.36 27.20 8.73
N LEU A 78 6.41 26.93 10.03
CA LEU A 78 6.54 25.57 10.55
C LEU A 78 5.30 24.73 10.26
N TYR A 79 4.11 25.28 10.51
CA TYR A 79 2.85 24.60 10.20
C TYR A 79 2.68 24.35 8.70
N GLN A 80 3.07 25.32 7.86
CA GLN A 80 3.07 25.14 6.40
C GLN A 80 3.98 23.98 5.96
N MET A 81 5.18 23.85 6.54
CA MET A 81 6.09 22.74 6.23
C MET A 81 5.49 21.38 6.62
N ASP A 82 4.83 21.28 7.77
CA ASP A 82 4.20 20.04 8.20
C ASP A 82 2.98 19.69 7.35
N LEU A 83 2.23 20.69 6.91
CA LEU A 83 1.14 20.56 5.94
C LEU A 83 1.64 20.04 4.59
N ASP A 84 2.72 20.60 4.07
CA ASP A 84 3.34 20.14 2.82
C ASP A 84 3.81 18.67 2.93
N ARG A 85 4.36 18.28 4.08
CA ARG A 85 4.77 16.89 4.35
C ARG A 85 3.57 15.95 4.41
N ALA A 86 2.47 16.36 5.01
CA ALA A 86 1.23 15.59 5.07
C ALA A 86 0.61 15.41 3.67
N HIS A 87 0.54 16.48 2.88
CA HIS A 87 0.12 16.44 1.48
C HIS A 87 0.98 15.50 0.65
N PHE A 88 2.31 15.63 0.77
CA PHE A 88 3.23 14.75 0.06
C PHE A 88 2.96 13.29 0.39
N LEU A 89 2.82 12.95 1.67
CA LEU A 89 2.61 11.57 2.10
C LEU A 89 1.32 10.98 1.54
N LEU A 90 0.19 11.71 1.68
CA LEU A 90 -1.10 11.28 1.17
C LEU A 90 -1.10 11.15 -0.37
N ARG A 91 -0.57 12.15 -1.07
CA ARG A 91 -0.48 12.14 -2.54
C ARG A 91 0.42 11.01 -3.03
N SER A 92 1.52 10.75 -2.34
CA SER A 92 2.46 9.68 -2.67
C SER A 92 1.81 8.31 -2.53
N TYR A 93 1.06 8.06 -1.44
CA TYR A 93 0.26 6.84 -1.27
C TYR A 93 -0.71 6.62 -2.42
N LEU A 94 -1.54 7.62 -2.73
CA LEU A 94 -2.53 7.51 -3.81
C LEU A 94 -1.87 7.33 -5.18
N ARG A 95 -0.75 8.02 -5.45
CA ARG A 95 -0.03 7.92 -6.72
C ARG A 95 0.57 6.53 -6.95
N VAL A 96 1.19 5.93 -5.92
CA VAL A 96 1.72 4.56 -6.01
C VAL A 96 0.61 3.57 -6.35
N ARG A 97 -0.56 3.72 -5.73
CA ARG A 97 -1.73 2.88 -6.04
C ARG A 97 -2.18 3.04 -7.48
N LEU A 98 -2.37 4.28 -7.95
CA LEU A 98 -2.76 4.55 -9.34
C LEU A 98 -1.78 3.93 -10.35
N GLN A 99 -0.47 4.00 -10.10
CA GLN A 99 0.54 3.37 -10.97
C GLN A 99 0.38 1.84 -11.05
N LYS A 100 0.06 1.18 -9.93
CA LYS A 100 -0.22 -0.27 -9.93
C LYS A 100 -1.53 -0.60 -10.64
N LEU A 101 -2.56 0.22 -10.43
CA LEU A 101 -3.86 0.05 -11.07
C LEU A 101 -3.74 0.17 -12.60
N GLU A 102 -3.02 1.17 -13.08
CA GLU A 102 -2.74 1.37 -14.51
C GLU A 102 -1.94 0.19 -15.09
N LYS A 103 -0.94 -0.31 -14.36
CA LYS A 103 -0.10 -1.42 -14.81
C LYS A 103 -0.85 -2.75 -14.87
N TYR A 104 -1.71 -3.04 -13.90
CA TYR A 104 -2.37 -4.35 -13.74
C TYR A 104 -3.89 -4.28 -13.94
N MET A 105 -4.39 -3.33 -14.71
CA MET A 105 -5.83 -3.05 -14.85
C MET A 105 -6.66 -4.28 -15.25
N PHE A 106 -6.26 -5.02 -16.28
CA PHE A 106 -6.97 -6.21 -16.75
C PHE A 106 -6.94 -7.35 -15.71
N TYR A 107 -5.79 -7.53 -15.05
CA TYR A 107 -5.62 -8.55 -14.01
C TYR A 107 -6.49 -8.26 -12.78
N ILE A 108 -6.51 -7.01 -12.32
CA ILE A 108 -7.33 -6.57 -11.18
C ILE A 108 -8.82 -6.66 -11.52
N TRP A 109 -9.22 -6.32 -12.75
CA TRP A 109 -10.61 -6.42 -13.20
C TRP A 109 -11.14 -7.85 -13.20
N LYS A 110 -10.30 -8.83 -13.57
CA LYS A 110 -10.67 -10.25 -13.60
C LYS A 110 -10.78 -10.86 -12.19
N ASN A 111 -10.00 -10.36 -11.23
CA ASN A 111 -9.90 -10.89 -9.88
C ASN A 111 -10.81 -10.14 -8.89
N GLU A 112 -11.93 -10.76 -8.49
CA GLU A 112 -12.90 -10.15 -7.58
C GLU A 112 -12.30 -9.78 -6.20
N SER A 113 -11.38 -10.60 -5.69
CA SER A 113 -10.68 -10.31 -4.43
C SER A 113 -9.88 -9.01 -4.50
N LEU A 114 -9.14 -8.79 -5.60
CA LEU A 114 -8.39 -7.56 -5.82
C LEU A 114 -9.33 -6.38 -6.09
N TRP A 115 -10.39 -6.59 -6.86
CA TRP A 115 -11.40 -5.57 -7.12
C TRP A 115 -12.06 -5.04 -5.84
N SER A 116 -12.26 -5.90 -4.84
CA SER A 116 -12.80 -5.52 -3.54
C SER A 116 -11.84 -4.64 -2.71
N ARG A 117 -10.54 -4.68 -3.00
CA ARG A 117 -9.49 -3.88 -2.32
C ARG A 117 -9.49 -2.42 -2.76
N LEU A 118 -10.18 -2.04 -3.83
CA LEU A 118 -10.16 -0.69 -4.41
C LEU A 118 -11.22 0.23 -3.78
N SER A 119 -10.90 1.52 -3.75
CA SER A 119 -11.91 2.57 -3.51
C SER A 119 -12.83 2.77 -4.73
N ASP A 120 -14.01 3.36 -4.53
CA ASP A 120 -14.94 3.60 -5.64
C ASP A 120 -14.37 4.51 -6.75
N PRO A 121 -13.63 5.60 -6.43
CA PRO A 121 -12.94 6.37 -7.46
C PRO A 121 -11.87 5.56 -8.21
N GLU A 122 -11.16 4.67 -7.53
CA GLU A 122 -10.17 3.77 -8.16
C GLU A 122 -10.85 2.78 -9.11
N LYS A 123 -12.02 2.24 -8.75
CA LYS A 123 -12.81 1.36 -9.62
C LYS A 123 -13.24 2.09 -10.89
N MET A 124 -13.75 3.31 -10.75
CA MET A 124 -14.10 4.15 -11.90
C MET A 124 -12.89 4.46 -12.79
N PHE A 125 -11.72 4.71 -12.17
CA PHE A 125 -10.48 4.93 -12.90
C PHE A 125 -10.07 3.71 -13.72
N VAL A 126 -10.06 2.52 -13.11
CA VAL A 126 -9.70 1.27 -13.81
C VAL A 126 -10.65 0.98 -14.97
N GLN A 127 -11.96 1.16 -14.78
CA GLN A 127 -12.95 1.00 -15.85
C GLN A 127 -12.64 1.89 -17.05
N ARG A 128 -12.40 3.18 -16.80
CA ARG A 128 -12.05 4.14 -17.85
C ARG A 128 -10.75 3.78 -18.55
N CYS A 129 -9.72 3.40 -17.80
CA CYS A 129 -8.44 3.00 -18.38
C CYS A 129 -8.57 1.77 -19.30
N ILE A 130 -9.39 0.80 -18.92
CA ILE A 130 -9.69 -0.37 -19.74
C ILE A 130 -10.41 0.07 -21.03
N ASP A 131 -11.50 0.83 -20.91
CA ASP A 131 -12.30 1.28 -22.05
C ASP A 131 -11.45 2.11 -23.04
N ASP A 132 -10.66 3.05 -22.52
CA ASP A 132 -9.78 3.93 -23.30
C ASP A 132 -8.68 3.13 -24.01
N MET A 133 -8.06 2.15 -23.32
CA MET A 133 -7.02 1.31 -23.88
C MET A 133 -7.58 0.37 -24.97
N GLU A 134 -8.69 -0.31 -24.69
CA GLU A 134 -9.33 -1.22 -25.65
C GLU A 134 -9.74 -0.46 -26.92
N LYS A 135 -10.38 0.71 -26.77
CA LYS A 135 -10.74 1.57 -27.89
C LYS A 135 -9.52 2.03 -28.68
N HIS A 136 -8.47 2.49 -28.00
CA HIS A 136 -7.27 2.99 -28.67
C HIS A 136 -6.58 1.90 -29.49
N LEU A 137 -6.44 0.69 -28.93
CA LEU A 137 -5.82 -0.43 -29.63
C LEU A 137 -6.68 -0.93 -30.80
N GLU A 138 -8.00 -0.96 -30.63
CA GLU A 138 -8.95 -1.33 -31.67
C GLU A 138 -8.85 -0.41 -32.89
N GLU A 139 -8.90 0.91 -32.67
CA GLU A 139 -8.85 1.92 -33.72
C GLU A 139 -7.47 1.98 -34.41
N THR A 140 -6.39 1.72 -33.65
CA THR A 140 -5.02 1.93 -34.16
C THR A 140 -4.49 0.71 -34.90
N VAL A 141 -4.65 -0.49 -34.31
CA VAL A 141 -3.95 -1.71 -34.77
C VAL A 141 -4.87 -2.91 -34.93
N LEU A 142 -5.72 -3.24 -33.94
CA LEU A 142 -6.38 -4.55 -33.88
C LEU A 142 -7.35 -4.76 -35.05
N SER A 143 -8.14 -3.75 -35.42
CA SER A 143 -9.03 -3.79 -36.58
C SER A 143 -8.32 -4.05 -37.93
N LYS A 144 -6.99 -3.89 -37.99
CA LYS A 144 -6.16 -4.14 -39.19
C LYS A 144 -5.49 -5.50 -39.15
N LEU A 145 -5.54 -6.21 -38.02
CA LEU A 145 -4.97 -7.54 -37.88
C LEU A 145 -5.95 -8.61 -38.39
N PRO A 146 -5.45 -9.79 -38.82
CA PRO A 146 -6.30 -10.93 -39.11
C PRO A 146 -7.15 -11.31 -37.90
N ASP A 147 -8.35 -11.85 -38.13
CA ASP A 147 -9.35 -12.17 -37.09
C ASP A 147 -8.80 -12.98 -35.90
N ASN A 148 -7.76 -13.78 -36.15
CA ASN A 148 -7.11 -14.58 -35.11
C ASN A 148 -6.30 -13.77 -34.07
N TYR A 149 -6.05 -12.48 -34.30
CA TYR A 149 -5.14 -11.62 -33.53
C TYR A 149 -5.78 -10.29 -33.09
N GLN A 150 -7.10 -10.15 -33.16
CA GLN A 150 -7.80 -8.90 -32.84
C GLN A 150 -8.06 -8.70 -31.33
N SER A 151 -7.57 -9.61 -30.47
CA SER A 151 -7.78 -9.50 -29.02
C SER A 151 -6.75 -8.58 -28.35
N VAL A 152 -7.21 -7.76 -27.41
CA VAL A 152 -6.35 -6.95 -26.52
C VAL A 152 -5.65 -7.81 -25.47
N ARG A 153 -6.28 -8.92 -25.07
CA ARG A 153 -5.89 -9.71 -23.88
C ARG A 153 -5.22 -11.03 -24.21
N ARG A 154 -5.37 -11.50 -25.46
CA ARG A 154 -4.87 -12.79 -25.93
C ARG A 154 -3.96 -12.61 -27.12
N GLN A 155 -2.88 -13.37 -27.17
CA GLN A 155 -1.99 -13.38 -28.31
C GLN A 155 -2.68 -13.94 -29.55
N SER A 156 -3.53 -14.96 -29.40
CA SER A 156 -4.29 -15.53 -30.51
C SER A 156 -5.62 -16.14 -30.06
N VAL A 157 -6.49 -16.47 -31.01
CA VAL A 157 -7.74 -17.22 -30.76
C VAL A 157 -7.49 -18.62 -30.18
N ILE A 158 -6.28 -19.17 -30.36
CA ILE A 158 -5.90 -20.49 -29.81
C ILE A 158 -5.47 -20.38 -28.35
N SER A 159 -5.12 -19.18 -27.86
CA SER A 159 -4.77 -18.97 -26.46
C SER A 159 -6.02 -19.23 -25.57
N GLU A 160 -5.90 -20.22 -24.68
CA GLU A 160 -6.97 -20.58 -23.73
C GLU A 160 -7.12 -19.53 -22.62
N GLU A 161 -6.01 -18.89 -22.25
CA GLU A 161 -5.92 -17.90 -21.19
C GLU A 161 -5.55 -16.51 -21.73
N ASP A 162 -5.67 -15.50 -20.86
CA ASP A 162 -5.34 -14.10 -21.18
C ASP A 162 -3.82 -13.88 -21.05
N ASP A 163 -3.06 -14.53 -21.93
CA ASP A 163 -1.59 -14.60 -21.94
C ASP A 163 -0.86 -13.25 -22.19
N MET A 164 -1.59 -12.22 -22.63
CA MET A 164 -1.06 -10.86 -22.84
C MET A 164 -1.36 -9.91 -21.68
N VAL A 165 -2.03 -10.38 -20.61
CA VAL A 165 -2.33 -9.57 -19.43
C VAL A 165 -1.15 -9.61 -18.45
N PRO A 166 -0.55 -8.46 -18.08
CA PRO A 166 0.53 -8.44 -17.11
C PRO A 166 0.03 -8.77 -15.71
N GLU A 167 0.75 -9.65 -15.02
CA GLU A 167 0.45 -10.09 -13.65
C GLU A 167 1.54 -9.64 -12.65
N PRO A 168 1.20 -9.40 -11.38
CA PRO A 168 2.17 -9.10 -10.34
C PRO A 168 3.00 -10.35 -9.98
N GLN A 169 4.32 -10.18 -9.82
CA GLN A 169 5.23 -11.27 -9.48
C GLN A 169 5.27 -11.53 -7.96
N LEU A 170 4.46 -12.48 -7.48
CA LEU A 170 4.35 -12.83 -6.05
C LEU A 170 5.57 -13.59 -5.50
N ASP A 171 6.38 -14.18 -6.38
CA ASP A 171 7.65 -14.85 -6.04
C ASP A 171 8.85 -13.89 -5.92
N THR A 172 8.58 -12.61 -5.68
CA THR A 172 9.64 -11.60 -5.52
C THR A 172 10.11 -11.55 -4.07
N PHE A 173 11.42 -11.45 -3.86
CA PHE A 173 12.00 -11.18 -2.55
C PHE A 173 11.75 -9.73 -2.12
N ILE A 174 11.21 -9.56 -0.93
CA ILE A 174 10.93 -8.26 -0.33
C ILE A 174 11.55 -8.18 1.07
N ALA A 175 11.97 -6.97 1.45
CA ALA A 175 12.42 -6.68 2.80
C ALA A 175 11.21 -6.42 3.69
N CYS A 176 11.13 -7.13 4.81
CA CYS A 176 10.06 -6.99 5.77
C CYS A 176 10.60 -6.90 7.20
N LYS A 177 9.82 -6.30 8.09
CA LYS A 177 10.10 -6.19 9.51
C LYS A 177 8.93 -6.69 10.34
N ALA A 178 9.21 -7.30 11.49
CA ALA A 178 8.18 -7.70 12.44
C ALA A 178 7.59 -6.48 13.16
N ARG A 179 6.25 -6.43 13.22
CA ARG A 179 5.50 -5.41 13.97
C ARG A 179 5.38 -5.79 15.45
N ASN A 180 5.11 -7.06 15.71
CA ASN A 180 4.96 -7.63 17.05
C ASN A 180 6.32 -8.10 17.61
N ARG A 181 6.36 -8.39 18.92
CA ARG A 181 7.58 -8.90 19.59
C ARG A 181 8.17 -10.13 18.93
N PHE A 182 7.32 -11.01 18.43
CA PHE A 182 7.74 -12.27 17.86
C PHE A 182 6.81 -12.64 16.71
N VAL A 183 7.40 -12.91 15.54
CA VAL A 183 6.68 -13.42 14.38
C VAL A 183 7.41 -14.64 13.85
N SER A 184 6.71 -15.77 13.80
CA SER A 184 7.22 -16.98 13.15
C SER A 184 6.65 -17.11 11.74
N LEU A 185 7.53 -17.19 10.74
CA LEU A 185 7.20 -17.43 9.35
C LEU A 185 7.55 -18.86 8.95
N ARG A 186 6.61 -19.56 8.34
CA ARG A 186 6.89 -20.88 7.73
C ARG A 186 7.33 -20.65 6.31
N LEU A 187 8.60 -20.89 6.02
CA LEU A 187 9.12 -20.85 4.66
C LEU A 187 8.87 -22.21 4.01
N ALA A 188 8.45 -22.21 2.74
CA ALA A 188 8.14 -23.44 2.01
C ALA A 188 9.35 -24.40 1.89
N ASP A 189 10.56 -23.83 1.86
CA ASP A 189 11.80 -24.56 1.57
C ASP A 189 12.62 -24.92 2.83
N SER A 190 12.19 -24.54 4.04
CA SER A 190 12.91 -24.83 5.28
C SER A 190 12.03 -25.49 6.35
N GLU A 191 12.51 -26.58 6.94
CA GLU A 191 11.83 -27.25 8.07
C GLU A 191 11.75 -26.37 9.32
N ARG A 192 12.67 -25.41 9.47
CA ARG A 192 12.66 -24.46 10.58
C ARG A 192 11.88 -23.20 10.19
N PRO A 193 10.96 -22.72 11.05
CA PRO A 193 10.36 -21.42 10.86
C PRO A 193 11.42 -20.33 11.01
N LEU A 194 11.30 -19.26 10.22
CA LEU A 194 12.05 -18.03 10.45
C LEU A 194 11.38 -17.28 11.59
N GLU A 195 12.10 -17.17 12.69
CA GLU A 195 11.69 -16.37 13.85
C GLU A 195 12.25 -14.97 13.69
N MET A 196 11.38 -13.97 13.83
CA MET A 196 11.75 -12.55 13.73
C MET A 196 11.38 -11.85 15.02
N GLU A 197 12.34 -11.12 15.61
CA GLU A 197 12.09 -10.23 16.73
C GLU A 197 11.64 -8.83 16.24
N ARG A 198 11.06 -8.03 17.14
CA ARG A 198 10.61 -6.67 16.83
C ARG A 198 11.76 -5.86 16.23
N HIS A 199 11.52 -5.23 15.08
CA HIS A 199 12.49 -4.43 14.31
C HIS A 199 13.57 -5.20 13.55
N ASP A 200 13.62 -6.53 13.62
CA ASP A 200 14.49 -7.31 12.74
C ASP A 200 14.03 -7.20 11.30
N VAL A 201 14.97 -6.96 10.39
CA VAL A 201 14.73 -6.88 8.95
C VAL A 201 15.18 -8.18 8.31
N SER A 202 14.27 -8.84 7.61
CA SER A 202 14.51 -10.09 6.89
C SER A 202 14.07 -9.98 5.44
N PHE A 203 14.70 -10.76 4.57
CA PHE A 203 14.31 -10.90 3.17
C PHE A 203 13.57 -12.22 2.98
N VAL A 204 12.32 -12.14 2.52
CA VAL A 204 11.45 -13.30 2.29
C VAL A 204 10.71 -13.15 0.97
N LEU A 205 10.19 -14.26 0.44
CA LEU A 205 9.31 -14.23 -0.72
C LEU A 205 7.96 -13.60 -0.33
N TYR A 206 7.45 -12.69 -1.16
CA TYR A 206 6.19 -11.99 -0.89
C TYR A 206 5.03 -12.95 -0.62
N LYS A 207 4.88 -14.01 -1.43
CA LYS A 207 3.83 -15.04 -1.26
C LYS A 207 3.76 -15.68 0.14
N VAL A 208 4.86 -15.67 0.91
CA VAL A 208 4.90 -16.28 2.25
C VAL A 208 4.25 -15.36 3.29
N ILE A 209 4.20 -14.06 3.02
CA ILE A 209 3.81 -13.03 3.99
C ILE A 209 2.62 -12.20 3.55
N GLU A 210 2.04 -12.46 2.38
CA GLU A 210 0.92 -11.67 1.81
C GLU A 210 -0.24 -11.48 2.80
N ASP A 211 -0.64 -12.55 3.49
CA ASP A 211 -1.75 -12.53 4.46
C ASP A 211 -1.40 -11.84 5.79
N LYS A 212 -0.12 -11.56 6.03
CA LYS A 212 0.41 -11.01 7.28
C LYS A 212 0.75 -9.52 7.19
N ILE A 213 0.72 -8.94 5.99
CA ILE A 213 1.06 -7.53 5.76
C ILE A 213 0.04 -6.63 6.44
N GLY A 214 0.52 -5.69 7.27
CA GLY A 214 -0.29 -4.75 8.02
C GLY A 214 -0.93 -5.32 9.30
N ALA A 215 -0.82 -6.64 9.53
CA ALA A 215 -1.22 -7.30 10.78
C ALA A 215 0.00 -7.55 11.66
N ASP A 216 0.89 -8.44 11.22
CA ASP A 216 2.08 -8.86 11.98
C ASP A 216 3.38 -8.33 11.36
N ILE A 217 3.34 -7.97 10.07
CA ILE A 217 4.52 -7.64 9.28
C ILE A 217 4.31 -6.32 8.55
N ASP A 218 5.34 -5.48 8.55
CA ASP A 218 5.41 -4.29 7.72
C ASP A 218 6.55 -4.43 6.70
N LEU A 219 6.35 -3.85 5.52
CA LEU A 219 7.38 -3.80 4.49
C LEU A 219 8.29 -2.59 4.69
N VAL A 220 9.54 -2.71 4.27
CA VAL A 220 10.59 -1.69 4.45
C VAL A 220 10.76 -0.85 3.19
#